data_AF-A0A7D5NX08-F1
#
_entry.id   AF-A0A7D5NX08-F1
#
_cell.length_a   1.000
_cell.length_b   1.000
_cell.length_c   1.000
_cell.angle_alpha   90.00
_cell.angle_beta   90.00
_cell.angle_gamma   90.00
#
_symmetry.space_group_name_H-M   'P 1'
#
loop_
_entity.id
_entity.type
_entity.pdbx_description
1 polymer ?
#
loop_
_entity_poly.entity_id
_entity_poly.type
_entity_poly.pdbx_seq_one_letter_code
_entity_poly.pdbx_strand_id
1 'polypeptide(L)' 'MGYIKDHIKHQPSPSITLRGHWMGDLGFETGKKVEVICEQGELIIRLAEE' A
#
# COMPACT_ATOMS: atom_id res chain seq x y z
N MET A 1 -2.20 2.22 36.96
CA MET A 1 -2.33 1.49 35.69
C MET A 1 -1.39 2.11 34.68
N GLY A 2 -0.32 1.38 34.34
CA GLY A 2 0.79 1.90 33.53
C GLY A 2 0.46 1.86 32.03
N TYR A 3 0.64 3.00 31.38
CA TYR A 3 0.52 3.16 29.94
C TYR A 3 1.72 2.52 29.27
N ILE A 4 1.53 1.44 28.52
CA ILE A 4 2.54 0.98 27.58
C ILE A 4 2.40 1.89 26.37
N LYS A 5 3.20 2.96 26.33
CA LYS A 5 3.49 3.64 25.07
C LYS A 5 4.37 2.67 24.31
N ASP A 6 3.73 1.85 23.47
CA ASP A 6 4.37 1.02 22.45
C ASP A 6 5.04 1.96 21.45
N HIS A 7 6.14 2.56 21.90
CA HIS A 7 7.13 3.29 21.13
C HIS A 7 8.00 2.26 20.40
N ILE A 8 7.40 1.17 19.93
CA ILE A 8 7.98 0.36 18.87
C ILE A 8 7.96 1.31 17.69
N LYS A 9 9.14 1.85 17.43
CA LYS A 9 9.56 2.38 16.15
C LYS A 9 9.30 1.31 15.08
N HIS A 10 8.04 1.10 14.72
CA HIS A 10 7.71 0.66 13.38
C HIS A 10 8.19 1.81 12.53
N GLN A 11 9.44 1.72 12.08
CA GLN A 11 9.92 2.50 10.97
C GLN A 11 8.79 2.46 9.95
N PRO A 12 8.11 3.60 9.67
CA PRO A 12 6.89 3.55 8.91
C PRO A 12 7.26 2.92 7.59
N SER A 13 6.80 1.68 7.36
CA SER A 13 6.92 1.06 6.05
C SER A 13 6.37 2.11 5.09
N PRO A 14 7.11 2.43 4.02
CA PRO A 14 6.67 3.46 3.09
C PRO A 14 5.28 3.09 2.61
N SER A 15 4.28 3.84 3.08
CA SER A 15 2.88 3.63 2.78
C SER A 15 2.44 4.71 1.81
N ILE A 16 1.92 4.28 0.67
CA ILE A 16 1.42 5.17 -0.36
C ILE A 16 -0.10 5.06 -0.32
N THR A 17 -0.75 6.12 0.18
CA THR A 17 -2.21 6.20 0.21
C THR A 17 -2.68 6.87 -1.07
N LEU A 18 -3.08 6.06 -2.06
CA LEU A 18 -3.77 6.56 -3.24
C LEU A 18 -5.23 6.84 -2.85
N ARG A 19 -5.69 8.07 -3.08
CA ARG A 19 -7.08 8.49 -2.81
C ARG A 19 -7.76 8.84 -4.12
N GLY A 20 -8.86 8.18 -4.43
CA GLY A 20 -9.68 8.48 -5.58
C GLY A 20 -10.66 7.36 -5.89
N HIS A 21 -11.88 7.75 -6.28
CA HIS A 21 -12.89 6.80 -6.74
C HIS A 21 -12.47 6.06 -8.02
N TRP A 22 -11.54 6.64 -8.78
CA TRP A 22 -10.97 6.08 -10.01
C TRP A 22 -10.16 4.79 -9.84
N MET A 23 -9.76 4.41 -8.62
CA MET A 23 -9.09 3.13 -8.39
C MET A 23 -10.01 1.94 -8.70
N GLY A 24 -11.31 2.06 -8.39
CA GLY A 24 -12.31 1.05 -8.76
C GLY A 24 -12.48 0.97 -10.28
N ASP A 25 -12.47 2.10 -10.98
CA ASP A 25 -12.56 2.14 -12.45
C ASP A 25 -11.36 1.47 -13.14
N LEU A 26 -10.20 1.45 -12.47
CA LEU A 26 -9.00 0.72 -12.93
C LEU A 26 -8.97 -0.76 -12.49
N GLY A 27 -9.98 -1.24 -11.76
CA GLY A 27 -10.05 -2.61 -11.26
C GLY A 27 -9.25 -2.87 -9.98
N PHE A 28 -8.70 -1.84 -9.34
CA PHE A 28 -8.05 -1.92 -8.03
C PHE A 28 -9.10 -1.96 -6.91
N GLU A 29 -9.76 -3.11 -6.79
CA GLU A 29 -10.76 -3.37 -5.75
C GLU A 29 -10.13 -3.95 -4.48
N THR A 30 -10.81 -3.77 -3.35
CA THR A 30 -10.37 -4.35 -2.07
C THR A 30 -10.39 -5.88 -2.17
N GLY A 31 -9.29 -6.53 -1.77
CA GLY A 31 -9.14 -7.99 -1.84
C GLY A 31 -8.52 -8.51 -3.12
N LYS A 32 -8.28 -7.65 -4.13
CA LYS A 32 -7.49 -8.01 -5.31
C LYS A 32 -6.00 -8.02 -4.97
N LYS A 33 -5.29 -9.02 -5.49
CA LYS A 33 -3.83 -9.06 -5.41
C LYS A 33 -3.26 -8.05 -6.40
N VAL A 34 -2.33 -7.24 -5.92
CA VAL A 34 -1.60 -6.26 -6.73
C VAL A 34 -0.13 -6.62 -6.67
N GLU A 35 0.56 -6.43 -7.79
CA GLU A 35 2.01 -6.49 -7.82
C GLU A 35 2.56 -5.07 -7.79
N VAL A 36 3.54 -4.86 -6.91
CA VAL A 36 4.26 -3.61 -6.79
C VAL A 36 5.69 -3.88 -7.21
N ILE A 37 6.09 -3.30 -8.33
CA ILE A 37 7.45 -3.41 -8.87
C ILE A 37 8.18 -2.12 -8.53
N CYS A 38 9.32 -2.24 -7.87
CA CYS A 38 10.20 -1.12 -7.55
C CYS A 38 11.38 -1.09 -8.53
N GLU A 39 11.36 -0.12 -9.45
CA GLU A 39 12.47 0.17 -10.35
C GLU A 39 13.22 1.42 -9.87
N GLN A 40 14.39 1.72 -10.45
CA GLN A 40 15.14 2.92 -10.07
C GLN A 40 14.37 4.19 -10.44
N GLY A 41 13.73 4.80 -9.45
CA GLY A 41 13.00 6.07 -9.59
C GLY A 41 11.49 5.89 -9.83
N GLU A 42 11.00 4.67 -9.96
CA GLU A 42 9.60 4.40 -10.29
C GLU A 42 9.01 3.27 -9.45
N LEU A 43 7.73 3.40 -9.11
CA LEU A 43 6.96 2.37 -8.42
C LEU A 43 5.75 2.04 -9.29
N ILE A 44 5.76 0.86 -9.90
CA ILE A 44 4.74 0.41 -10.84
C ILE A 44 3.79 -0.50 -10.07
N ILE A 45 2.54 -0.08 -9.95
CA ILE A 45 1.46 -0.87 -9.34
C ILE A 45 0.62 -1.45 -10.47
N ARG A 46 0.59 -2.78 -10.58
CA ARG A 46 -0.25 -3.51 -11.55
C ARG A 46 -1.20 -4.46 -10.83
N LEU A 47 -2.35 -4.74 -11.44
CA LEU A 47 -3.20 -5.84 -11.00
C LEU A 47 -2.44 -7.15 -11.25
N ALA A 48 -2.42 -8.04 -10.27
CA ALA A 48 -1.91 -9.38 -10.50
C ALA A 48 -2.97 -10.13 -11.33
N GLU A 49 -2.63 -10.48 -12.57
CA GLU A 49 -3.39 -11.48 -13.31
C GLU A 49 -3.15 -12.84 -12.64
N GLU A 50 -4.22 -13.60 -12.41
CA GLU A 50 -4.14 -14.96 -11.84
C GLU A 50 -3.49 -15.95 -12.81
#